data_AF-A0A372Q3M5-F1
#
_entry.id   AF-A0A372Q3M5-F1
#
_cell.length_a   1.000
_cell.length_b   1.000
_cell.length_c   1.000
_cell.angle_alpha   90.00
_cell.angle_beta   90.00
_cell.angle_gamma   90.00
#
_symmetry.space_group_name_H-M   'P 1'
#
loop_
_entity.id
_entity.type
_entity.pdbx_description
1 polymer ?
#
loop_
_entity_poly.entity_id
_entity_poly.type
_entity_poly.pdbx_seq_one_letter_code
_entity_poly.pdbx_strand_id
1 'polypeptide(L)'
;MPDAHEYIDGNLPLRLVLDIDARQKPDPMNPKLPSLDESKISREDLLFRILIICTNIINSDLKHFAILDAFTLASSSNADKCSCHIVYKYAWFVDYRDLRGFVKKVADRVGKPYSDFIDIGLYKSRFSLRFLRSAKEGRVKRPAISSVKQGYCKLENYLVQPKWDDSEIWP
;
A
#
# COMPACT_ATOMS: atom_id res chain seq x y z
N MET A 1 -18.04 6.75 -9.78
CA MET A 1 -16.97 7.17 -10.72
C MET A 1 -16.02 5.99 -10.92
N PRO A 2 -16.23 5.15 -11.93
CA PRO A 2 -15.23 4.15 -12.30
C PRO A 2 -13.98 4.88 -12.81
N ASP A 3 -12.82 4.47 -12.31
CA ASP A 3 -11.49 4.90 -12.78
C ASP A 3 -11.00 6.34 -12.54
N ALA A 4 -11.45 6.98 -11.46
CA ALA A 4 -10.88 8.26 -11.04
C ALA A 4 -9.44 8.09 -10.51
N HIS A 5 -8.54 8.99 -10.90
CA HIS A 5 -7.15 9.10 -10.43
C HIS A 5 -6.87 10.49 -9.85
N GLU A 6 -6.16 10.54 -8.73
CA GLU A 6 -5.54 11.73 -8.17
C GLU A 6 -4.25 11.98 -8.94
N TYR A 7 -4.23 13.06 -9.71
CA TYR A 7 -3.04 13.51 -10.42
C TYR A 7 -2.14 14.30 -9.48
N ILE A 8 -0.90 13.84 -9.31
CA ILE A 8 0.13 14.52 -8.53
C ILE A 8 1.06 15.23 -9.50
N ASP A 9 1.07 16.56 -9.46
CA ASP A 9 1.84 17.41 -10.36
C ASP A 9 3.28 17.69 -9.89
N GLY A 10 3.60 17.28 -8.66
CA GLY A 10 4.90 17.41 -8.01
C GLY A 10 5.16 18.75 -7.31
N ASN A 11 4.22 19.69 -7.34
CA ASN A 11 4.39 21.04 -6.81
C ASN A 11 3.79 21.24 -5.41
N LEU A 12 2.95 20.28 -4.96
CA LEU A 12 2.29 20.33 -3.66
C LEU A 12 2.91 19.31 -2.70
N PRO A 13 2.87 19.59 -1.38
CA PRO A 13 3.20 18.61 -0.37
C PRO A 13 2.39 17.31 -0.55
N LEU A 14 3.03 16.18 -0.27
CA LEU A 14 2.46 14.86 -0.51
C LEU A 14 2.27 14.11 0.79
N ARG A 15 1.08 13.54 0.99
CA ARG A 15 0.88 12.58 2.07
C ARG A 15 1.70 11.31 1.82
N LEU A 16 2.11 10.64 2.89
CA LEU A 16 2.75 9.33 2.80
C LEU A 16 1.77 8.31 2.22
N VAL A 17 2.15 7.73 1.08
CA VAL A 17 1.50 6.59 0.47
C VAL A 17 2.59 5.57 0.15
N LEU A 18 2.40 4.32 0.58
CA LEU A 18 3.14 3.18 0.07
C LEU A 18 2.23 2.37 -0.84
N ASP A 19 2.71 2.06 -2.04
CA ASP A 19 2.08 1.12 -2.96
C ASP A 19 2.77 -0.24 -2.85
N ILE A 20 1.97 -1.24 -2.53
CA ILE A 20 2.37 -2.64 -2.45
C ILE A 20 1.77 -3.36 -3.64
N ASP A 21 2.63 -4.00 -4.42
CA ASP A 21 2.25 -4.81 -5.56
C ASP A 21 3.03 -6.12 -5.54
N ALA A 22 2.34 -7.20 -5.15
CA ALA A 22 2.89 -8.54 -5.12
C ALA A 22 1.98 -9.53 -5.85
N ARG A 23 2.58 -10.41 -6.63
CA ARG A 23 1.88 -11.59 -7.17
C ARG A 23 1.86 -12.69 -6.13
N GLN A 24 0.76 -13.42 -6.04
CA GLN A 24 0.69 -14.60 -5.19
C GLN A 24 1.60 -15.69 -5.75
N LYS A 25 1.37 -16.06 -7.02
CA LYS A 25 2.05 -17.15 -7.71
C LYS A 25 3.13 -16.63 -8.68
N PRO A 26 4.16 -17.44 -8.97
CA PRO A 26 5.11 -17.16 -10.03
C PRO A 26 4.41 -17.00 -11.38
N ASP A 27 4.93 -16.11 -12.22
CA ASP A 27 4.49 -16.00 -13.62
C ASP A 27 5.26 -17.02 -14.47
N PRO A 28 4.61 -18.02 -15.08
CA PRO A 28 5.31 -19.00 -15.92
C PRO A 28 5.99 -18.35 -17.14
N MET A 29 5.49 -17.20 -17.60
CA MET A 29 6.07 -16.44 -18.71
C MET A 29 7.12 -15.42 -18.25
N ASN A 30 7.18 -15.12 -16.95
CA ASN A 30 8.13 -14.17 -16.37
C ASN A 30 8.64 -14.67 -15.00
N PRO A 31 9.43 -15.75 -14.96
CA PRO A 31 9.89 -16.37 -13.71
C PRO A 31 10.87 -15.48 -12.93
N LYS A 32 11.37 -14.40 -13.52
CA LYS A 32 12.23 -13.41 -12.84
C LYS A 32 11.43 -12.44 -11.96
N LEU A 33 10.12 -12.35 -12.13
CA LEU A 33 9.29 -11.49 -11.30
C LEU A 33 9.03 -12.20 -9.96
N PRO A 34 9.36 -11.55 -8.84
CA PRO A 34 9.19 -12.16 -7.53
C PRO A 34 7.71 -12.38 -7.23
N SER A 35 7.43 -13.49 -6.55
CA SER A 35 6.10 -13.83 -6.06
C SER A 35 6.15 -14.17 -4.57
N LEU A 36 5.01 -14.04 -3.90
CA LEU A 36 4.85 -14.35 -2.49
C LEU A 36 5.10 -15.83 -2.20
N ASP A 37 4.53 -16.73 -3.02
CA ASP A 37 4.65 -18.18 -2.84
C ASP A 37 6.11 -18.64 -2.99
N GLU A 38 6.83 -18.13 -3.99
CA GLU A 38 8.26 -18.44 -4.19
C GLU A 38 9.13 -17.93 -3.04
N SER A 39 8.81 -16.73 -2.54
CA SER A 39 9.51 -16.12 -1.41
C SER A 39 9.10 -16.71 -0.05
N LYS A 40 8.08 -17.59 -0.02
CA LYS A 40 7.45 -18.13 1.20
C LYS A 40 6.96 -17.03 2.16
N ILE A 41 6.49 -15.92 1.62
CA ILE A 41 6.00 -14.77 2.38
C ILE A 41 4.47 -14.76 2.33
N SER A 42 3.82 -14.72 3.48
CA SER A 42 2.36 -14.51 3.53
C SER A 42 2.03 -13.04 3.31
N ARG A 43 0.79 -12.73 2.90
CA ARG A 43 0.35 -11.34 2.72
C ARG A 43 0.37 -10.58 4.04
N GLU A 44 -0.01 -11.26 5.11
CA GLU A 44 -0.01 -10.77 6.48
C GLU A 44 1.42 -10.41 6.91
N ASP A 45 2.38 -11.31 6.73
CA ASP A 45 3.78 -11.08 7.09
C ASP A 45 4.41 -9.94 6.27
N LEU A 46 4.10 -9.85 4.97
CA LEU A 46 4.51 -8.73 4.12
C LEU A 46 4.02 -7.38 4.68
N LEU A 47 2.71 -7.25 4.93
CA LEU A 47 2.16 -5.99 5.44
C LEU A 47 2.63 -5.70 6.86
N PHE A 48 2.71 -6.71 7.73
CA PHE A 48 3.20 -6.60 9.11
C PHE A 48 4.58 -5.94 9.14
N ARG A 49 5.53 -6.49 8.38
CA ARG A 49 6.91 -6.00 8.37
C ARG A 49 7.00 -4.59 7.83
N ILE A 50 6.28 -4.30 6.74
CA ILE A 50 6.27 -2.95 6.16
C ILE A 50 5.70 -1.94 7.14
N LEU A 51 4.56 -2.24 7.78
CA LEU A 51 3.91 -1.34 8.74
C LEU A 51 4.79 -1.06 9.97
N ILE A 52 5.50 -2.07 10.48
CA ILE A 52 6.44 -1.88 11.60
C ILE A 52 7.59 -0.99 11.18
N ILE A 53 8.20 -1.24 10.01
CA ILE A 53 9.31 -0.41 9.53
C ILE A 53 8.85 1.03 9.28
N CYS A 54 7.69 1.24 8.66
CA CYS A 54 7.10 2.56 8.50
C CYS A 54 6.94 3.27 9.84
N THR A 55 6.34 2.59 10.82
CA THR A 55 6.13 3.14 12.17
C THR A 55 7.44 3.50 12.85
N ASN A 56 8.46 2.64 12.73
CA ASN A 56 9.78 2.90 13.30
C ASN A 56 10.47 4.10 12.65
N ILE A 57 10.42 4.21 11.31
CA ILE A 57 11.00 5.37 10.60
C ILE A 57 10.23 6.64 10.96
N ILE A 58 8.91 6.60 10.97
CA ILE A 58 8.07 7.74 11.34
C ILE A 58 8.40 8.21 12.75
N ASN A 59 8.47 7.30 13.71
CA ASN A 59 8.76 7.63 15.10
C ASN A 59 10.19 8.14 15.30
N SER A 60 11.17 7.63 14.55
CA SER A 60 12.56 8.08 14.65
C SER A 60 12.82 9.41 13.94
N ASP A 61 12.23 9.60 12.75
CA ASP A 61 12.58 10.71 11.86
C ASP A 61 11.64 11.91 12.01
N LEU A 62 10.36 11.69 12.33
CA LEU A 62 9.31 12.72 12.31
C LEU A 62 8.89 13.22 13.71
N LYS A 63 9.66 12.90 14.76
CA LYS A 63 9.51 13.39 16.16
C LYS A 63 8.06 13.36 16.68
N HIS A 64 7.62 12.16 17.06
CA HIS A 64 6.48 11.88 17.94
C HIS A 64 5.15 12.61 17.65
N PHE A 65 4.47 12.17 16.58
CA PHE A 65 3.03 12.35 16.48
C PHE A 65 2.36 10.99 16.67
N ALA A 66 1.70 10.77 17.82
CA ALA A 66 0.89 9.58 18.07
C ALA A 66 -0.22 9.38 17.01
N ILE A 67 -0.59 10.48 16.33
CA ILE A 67 -1.52 10.52 15.19
C ILE A 67 -0.99 9.73 13.97
N LEU A 68 0.32 9.51 13.87
CA LEU A 68 0.94 8.79 12.75
C LEU A 68 0.91 7.26 12.90
N ASP A 69 0.43 6.70 14.02
CA ASP A 69 0.21 5.25 14.13
C ASP A 69 -1.07 4.78 13.40
N ALA A 70 -1.91 5.73 12.97
CA ALA A 70 -3.13 5.47 12.22
C ALA A 70 -2.88 5.56 10.71
N PHE A 71 -3.30 4.52 9.98
CA PHE A 71 -3.19 4.46 8.54
C PHE A 71 -4.51 4.03 7.90
N THR A 72 -4.69 4.36 6.64
CA THR A 72 -5.76 3.83 5.80
C THR A 72 -5.17 2.82 4.85
N LEU A 73 -5.67 1.59 4.88
CA LEU A 73 -5.34 0.54 3.93
C LEU A 73 -6.39 0.55 2.81
N ALA A 74 -5.94 0.74 1.56
CA ALA A 74 -6.78 0.67 0.38
C ALA A 74 -6.43 -0.58 -0.42
N SER A 75 -7.13 -1.68 -0.16
CA SER A 75 -6.86 -2.96 -0.81
C SER A 75 -7.63 -3.10 -2.12
N SER A 76 -6.92 -3.52 -3.16
CA SER A 76 -7.46 -4.09 -4.41
C SER A 76 -6.98 -5.53 -4.61
N SER A 77 -6.57 -6.19 -3.54
CA SER A 77 -6.07 -7.56 -3.56
C SER A 77 -7.15 -8.58 -3.92
N ASN A 78 -6.74 -9.64 -4.60
CA ASN A 78 -7.56 -10.79 -4.97
C ASN A 78 -6.77 -12.10 -4.73
N ALA A 79 -7.26 -13.26 -5.17
CA ALA A 79 -6.55 -14.53 -4.96
C ALA A 79 -5.14 -14.57 -5.60
N ASP A 80 -4.93 -13.86 -6.71
CA ASP A 80 -3.70 -13.92 -7.50
C ASP A 80 -2.71 -12.79 -7.19
N LYS A 81 -3.18 -11.72 -6.55
CA LYS A 81 -2.43 -10.48 -6.38
C LYS A 81 -2.71 -9.85 -5.02
N CYS A 82 -1.66 -9.53 -4.28
CA CYS A 82 -1.71 -8.61 -3.15
C CYS A 82 -1.40 -7.21 -3.66
N SER A 83 -2.41 -6.34 -3.74
CA SER A 83 -2.24 -4.96 -4.21
C SER A 83 -2.96 -4.02 -3.26
N CYS A 84 -2.21 -3.16 -2.57
CA CYS A 84 -2.80 -2.23 -1.64
C CYS A 84 -2.01 -0.94 -1.53
N HIS A 85 -2.71 0.14 -1.17
CA HIS A 85 -2.05 1.37 -0.73
C HIS A 85 -2.13 1.48 0.79
N ILE A 86 -1.01 1.79 1.44
CA ILE A 86 -0.96 2.18 2.85
C ILE A 86 -0.80 3.70 2.91
N VAL A 87 -1.79 4.39 3.46
CA VAL A 87 -1.83 5.87 3.48
C VAL A 87 -1.79 6.37 4.91
N TYR A 88 -0.77 7.18 5.24
CA TYR A 88 -0.72 7.90 6.51
C TYR A 88 -1.16 9.35 6.29
N LYS A 89 -2.41 9.64 6.64
CA LYS A 89 -3.07 10.93 6.32
C LYS A 89 -2.37 12.16 6.90
N TYR A 90 -1.61 11.99 7.98
CA TYR A 90 -0.99 13.08 8.72
C TYR A 90 0.54 13.14 8.54
N ALA A 91 1.13 12.19 7.80
CA ALA A 91 2.54 12.27 7.39
C ALA A 91 2.61 12.96 6.04
N TRP A 92 3.27 14.11 5.97
CA TRP A 92 3.42 14.90 4.75
C TRP A 92 4.89 15.12 4.42
N PHE A 93 5.20 15.10 3.13
CA PHE A 93 6.52 15.37 2.55
C PHE A 93 6.45 16.62 1.68
N VAL A 94 7.57 17.34 1.59
CA VAL A 94 7.63 18.61 0.83
C VAL A 94 7.35 18.37 -0.65
N ASP A 95 7.93 17.31 -1.21
CA ASP A 95 7.77 16.95 -2.62
C ASP A 95 7.88 15.42 -2.85
N TYR A 96 7.83 15.03 -4.12
CA TYR A 96 7.96 13.62 -4.53
C TYR A 96 9.36 13.03 -4.26
N ARG A 97 10.41 13.85 -4.17
CA ARG A 97 11.78 13.37 -3.92
C ARG A 97 11.92 12.94 -2.48
N ASP A 98 11.35 13.72 -1.56
CA ASP A 98 11.30 13.39 -0.13
C ASP A 98 10.45 12.13 0.12
N LEU A 99 9.25 12.06 -0.48
CA LEU A 99 8.41 10.87 -0.41
C LEU A 99 9.14 9.63 -0.96
N ARG A 100 9.77 9.76 -2.14
CA ARG A 100 10.55 8.67 -2.73
C ARG A 100 11.73 8.27 -1.84
N GLY A 101 12.40 9.23 -1.21
CA GLY A 101 13.49 9.00 -0.25
C GLY A 101 13.02 8.19 0.95
N PHE A 102 11.84 8.53 1.50
CA PHE A 102 11.23 7.77 2.58
C PHE A 102 10.88 6.33 2.15
N VAL A 103 10.24 6.14 1.00
CA VAL A 103 9.85 4.80 0.54
C VAL A 103 11.07 3.93 0.26
N LYS A 104 12.15 4.51 -0.30
CA LYS A 104 13.45 3.83 -0.41
C LYS A 104 13.99 3.40 0.95
N LYS A 105 13.96 4.28 1.95
CA LYS A 105 14.40 3.95 3.31
C LYS A 105 13.57 2.82 3.93
N VAL A 106 12.26 2.77 3.67
CA VAL A 106 11.41 1.63 4.07
C VAL A 106 11.89 0.35 3.37
N ALA A 107 12.07 0.38 2.05
CA ALA A 107 12.52 -0.75 1.25
C ALA A 107 13.90 -1.27 1.71
N ASP A 108 14.84 -0.37 1.98
CA ASP A 108 16.18 -0.72 2.47
C ASP A 108 16.13 -1.38 3.84
N ARG A 109 15.29 -0.88 4.76
CA ARG A 109 15.15 -1.43 6.11
C ARG A 109 14.39 -2.75 6.15
N VAL A 110 13.38 -2.94 5.31
CA VAL A 110 12.64 -4.22 5.26
C VAL A 110 13.46 -5.32 4.59
N GLY A 111 14.34 -4.94 3.65
CA GLY A 111 15.25 -5.84 2.95
C GLY A 111 14.55 -6.79 1.97
N LYS A 112 15.34 -7.53 1.20
CA LYS A 112 14.82 -8.61 0.34
C LYS A 112 14.38 -9.80 1.20
N PRO A 113 13.33 -10.55 0.79
CA PRO A 113 12.56 -10.36 -0.45
C PRO A 113 11.48 -9.27 -0.36
N TYR A 114 11.14 -8.79 0.84
CA TYR A 114 9.99 -7.90 1.08
C TYR A 114 10.03 -6.60 0.26
N SER A 115 11.21 -6.03 0.09
CA SER A 115 11.40 -4.77 -0.64
C SER A 115 11.07 -4.89 -2.13
N ASP A 116 11.10 -6.09 -2.70
CA ASP A 116 10.78 -6.31 -4.10
C ASP A 116 9.27 -6.12 -4.39
N PHE A 117 8.44 -6.09 -3.35
CA PHE A 117 6.98 -5.90 -3.44
C PHE A 117 6.53 -4.46 -3.18
N ILE A 118 7.47 -3.52 -3.00
CA ILE A 118 7.19 -2.09 -2.81
C ILE A 118 7.44 -1.37 -4.14
N ASP A 119 6.43 -0.71 -4.71
CA ASP A 119 6.59 0.04 -5.96
C ASP A 119 7.28 1.39 -5.73
N ILE A 120 8.61 1.37 -5.65
CA ILE A 120 9.46 2.58 -5.59
C ILE A 120 9.40 3.38 -6.91
N GLY A 121 9.08 2.70 -8.02
CA GLY A 121 9.01 3.29 -9.36
C GLY A 121 7.87 4.28 -9.54
N LEU A 122 6.82 4.17 -8.72
CA LEU A 122 5.65 5.04 -8.72
C LEU A 122 5.99 6.52 -8.47
N TYR A 123 6.91 6.81 -7.56
CA TYR A 123 7.17 8.17 -7.06
C TYR A 123 8.10 8.95 -8.02
N LYS A 124 7.49 9.56 -9.04
CA LYS A 124 8.16 10.44 -10.01
C LYS A 124 7.67 11.88 -9.85
N SER A 125 8.25 12.82 -10.60
CA SER A 125 7.84 14.23 -10.56
C SER A 125 6.35 14.41 -10.86
N ARG A 126 5.80 13.54 -11.71
CA ARG A 126 4.37 13.43 -11.97
C ARG A 126 3.98 11.97 -11.90
N PHE A 127 2.96 11.67 -11.10
CA PHE A 127 2.41 10.33 -11.00
C PHE A 127 0.92 10.41 -10.67
N SER A 128 0.22 9.30 -10.89
CA SER A 128 -1.21 9.24 -10.63
C SER A 128 -1.47 8.20 -9.56
N LEU A 129 -2.06 8.63 -8.45
CA LEU A 129 -2.56 7.73 -7.44
C LEU A 129 -4.02 7.44 -7.74
N ARG A 130 -4.37 6.18 -7.89
CA ARG A 130 -5.77 5.83 -8.07
C ARG A 130 -6.57 6.14 -6.79
N PHE A 131 -7.71 6.84 -6.93
CA PHE A 131 -8.52 7.24 -5.78
C PHE A 131 -8.95 6.04 -4.92
N LEU A 132 -9.01 6.25 -3.60
CA LEU A 132 -9.73 5.39 -2.67
C LEU A 132 -11.19 5.26 -3.18
N ARG A 133 -11.70 4.03 -3.36
CA ARG A 133 -13.00 3.70 -4.00
C ARG A 133 -13.08 3.72 -5.54
N SER A 134 -11.99 4.00 -6.26
CA SER A 134 -11.95 3.86 -7.73
C SER A 134 -11.75 2.38 -8.13
N ALA A 135 -12.42 1.92 -9.20
CA ALA A 135 -12.55 0.50 -9.52
C ALA A 135 -11.81 0.01 -10.77
N LYS A 136 -10.86 -0.93 -10.66
CA LYS A 136 -10.27 -1.59 -11.85
C LYS A 136 -11.15 -2.79 -12.19
N GLU A 137 -11.59 -2.94 -13.44
CA GLU A 137 -12.24 -4.18 -13.91
C GLU A 137 -13.42 -4.64 -13.02
N GLY A 138 -14.32 -3.72 -12.66
CA GLY A 138 -15.46 -4.06 -11.79
C GLY A 138 -15.05 -4.45 -10.37
N ARG A 139 -14.01 -3.83 -9.80
CA ARG A 139 -13.56 -4.07 -8.40
C ARG A 139 -13.31 -2.77 -7.68
N VAL A 140 -14.04 -2.48 -6.61
CA VAL A 140 -13.86 -1.25 -5.81
C VAL A 140 -12.78 -1.42 -4.75
N LYS A 141 -11.81 -0.49 -4.68
CA LYS A 141 -10.90 -0.38 -3.53
C LYS A 141 -11.69 0.02 -2.28
N ARG A 142 -11.98 -0.90 -1.36
CA ARG A 142 -12.60 -0.54 -0.06
C ARG A 142 -11.52 -0.03 0.90
N PRO A 143 -11.59 1.24 1.34
CA PRO A 143 -10.66 1.76 2.34
C PRO A 143 -11.02 1.20 3.72
N ALA A 144 -10.00 0.76 4.45
CA ALA A 144 -10.11 0.36 5.83
C ALA A 144 -9.21 1.25 6.69
N ILE A 145 -9.74 1.80 7.77
CA ILE A 145 -8.93 2.54 8.75
C ILE A 145 -8.41 1.51 9.76
N SER A 146 -7.11 1.49 9.95
CA SER A 146 -6.44 0.60 10.91
C SER A 146 -5.35 1.36 11.67
N SER A 147 -4.89 0.79 12.76
CA SER A 147 -3.70 1.27 13.47
C SER A 147 -2.81 0.10 13.85
N VAL A 148 -1.51 0.36 13.92
CA VAL A 148 -0.53 -0.67 14.31
C VAL A 148 -0.78 -1.17 15.74
N LYS A 149 -1.42 -0.34 16.58
CA LYS A 149 -1.78 -0.66 17.96
C LYS A 149 -3.06 -1.50 18.12
N GLN A 150 -3.97 -1.54 17.14
CA GLN A 150 -5.28 -2.21 17.28
C GLN A 150 -5.27 -3.72 16.99
N GLY A 151 -4.11 -4.33 16.76
CA GLY A 151 -3.97 -5.77 16.54
C GLY A 151 -4.36 -6.26 15.14
N TYR A 152 -3.78 -7.40 14.76
CA TYR A 152 -3.76 -7.93 13.39
C TYR A 152 -5.07 -8.57 12.90
N CYS A 153 -5.96 -9.00 13.80
CA CYS A 153 -7.19 -9.71 13.44
C CYS A 153 -8.15 -8.89 12.56
N LYS A 154 -7.98 -7.57 12.46
CA LYS A 154 -8.74 -6.74 11.52
C LYS A 154 -8.14 -6.73 10.11
N LEU A 155 -6.82 -6.94 9.95
CA LEU A 155 -6.11 -6.76 8.68
C LEU A 155 -6.45 -7.84 7.66
N GLU A 156 -6.56 -9.11 8.10
CA GLU A 156 -6.93 -10.26 7.26
C GLU A 156 -8.25 -10.04 6.51
N ASN A 157 -9.24 -9.43 7.18
CA ASN A 157 -10.53 -9.08 6.59
C ASN A 157 -10.43 -8.08 5.42
N TYR A 158 -9.29 -7.41 5.26
CA TYR A 158 -9.04 -6.43 4.19
C TYR A 158 -8.07 -6.95 3.12
N LEU A 159 -7.51 -8.16 3.28
CA LEU A 159 -6.51 -8.72 2.37
C LEU A 159 -7.09 -9.34 1.09
N VAL A 160 -8.40 -9.62 1.06
CA VAL A 160 -9.08 -10.14 -0.12
C VAL A 160 -10.42 -9.41 -0.26
N GLN A 161 -10.59 -8.65 -1.35
CA GLN A 161 -11.89 -8.07 -1.68
C GLN A 161 -12.77 -9.16 -2.32
N PRO A 162 -14.04 -9.32 -1.92
CA PRO A 162 -14.99 -10.09 -2.71
C PRO A 162 -15.16 -9.45 -4.09
N LYS A 163 -15.56 -10.26 -5.09
CA LYS A 163 -15.96 -9.71 -6.40
C LYS A 163 -17.10 -8.72 -6.18
N TRP A 164 -17.12 -7.65 -6.97
CA TRP A 164 -18.21 -6.69 -6.95
C TRP A 164 -19.53 -7.42 -7.21
N ASP A 165 -20.43 -7.34 -6.25
CA ASP A 165 -21.79 -7.82 -6.36
C ASP A 165 -22.69 -6.59 -6.49
N ASP A 166 -23.34 -6.46 -7.64
CA ASP A 166 -24.26 -5.35 -7.94
C ASP A 166 -25.50 -5.36 -7.02
N SER A 167 -25.72 -6.44 -6.26
CA SER A 167 -26.83 -6.57 -5.32
C SER A 167 -26.60 -5.94 -3.93
N GLU A 168 -25.36 -5.58 -3.56
CA GLU A 168 -25.05 -4.93 -2.27
C GLU A 168 -25.28 -3.41 -2.27
N ILE A 169 -25.74 -2.84 -3.39
CA ILE A 169 -26.19 -1.45 -3.44
C ILE A 169 -27.70 -1.48 -3.53
N TRP A 170 -28.37 -1.20 -2.42
CA TRP A 170 -29.43 -0.20 -2.21
C TRP A 170 -29.87 -0.35 -0.72
N PRO A 171 -30.28 0.75 -0.05
CA PRO A 171 -30.51 0.79 1.40
C PRO A 171 -31.67 -0.08 1.90
#